data_AF-A0A3A9EH76-F1
#
_entry.id   AF-A0A3A9EH76-F1
#
_cell.length_a   1.000
_cell.length_b   1.000
_cell.length_c   1.000
_cell.angle_alpha   90.00
_cell.angle_beta   90.00
_cell.angle_gamma   90.00
#
_symmetry.space_group_name_H-M   'P 1'
#
loop_
_entity.id
_entity.type
_entity.pdbx_description
1 polymer ?
#
loop_
_entity_poly.entity_id
_entity_poly.type
_entity_poly.pdbx_seq_one_letter_code
_entity_poly.pdbx_strand_id
1 'polypeptide(L)'
;MRDTSLVSWAYWPQGGPVVHGKMPRKDMQKTLQKFEGEAQKVLAETGADHVVYGRKFYNEDGELEEIRFYLFPMTDTEFEKRVIPLKNQQVYAIHKMKEALG
;
A
#
# COMPACT_ATOMS: atom_id res chain seq x y z
N MET A 1 3.89 -11.94 26.54
CA MET A 1 4.45 -12.10 25.17
C MET A 1 3.49 -11.46 24.18
N ARG A 2 3.95 -10.53 23.33
CA ARG A 2 3.13 -10.10 22.18
C ARG A 2 2.98 -11.30 21.25
N ASP A 3 1.75 -11.60 20.84
CA ASP A 3 1.52 -12.60 19.80
C ASP A 3 2.06 -12.05 18.48
N THR A 4 3.29 -12.43 18.15
CA THR A 4 3.96 -12.04 16.91
C THR A 4 3.32 -12.70 15.69
N SER A 5 2.37 -13.64 15.85
CA SER A 5 1.69 -14.27 14.72
C SER A 5 0.65 -13.34 14.06
N LEU A 6 0.19 -12.30 14.77
CA LEU A 6 -0.79 -11.32 14.28
C LEU A 6 -0.12 -9.98 13.96
N VAL A 7 -0.74 -9.25 13.03
CA VAL A 7 -0.40 -7.87 12.68
C VAL A 7 -1.67 -7.04 12.63
N SER A 8 -1.59 -5.77 13.07
CA SER A 8 -2.67 -4.81 12.89
C SER A 8 -2.80 -4.44 11.42
N TRP A 9 -4.03 -4.31 10.93
CA TRP A 9 -4.28 -3.85 9.58
C TRP A 9 -5.40 -2.82 9.53
N ALA A 10 -5.34 -1.94 8.52
CA ALA A 10 -6.43 -1.03 8.20
C ALA A 10 -6.59 -0.86 6.68
N TYR A 11 -7.81 -0.73 6.20
CA TYR A 11 -8.16 -0.33 4.85
C TYR A 11 -8.76 1.08 4.88
N TRP A 12 -8.16 1.98 4.10
CA TRP A 12 -8.55 3.38 3.99
C TRP A 12 -9.11 3.62 2.58
N PRO A 13 -10.43 3.53 2.38
CA PRO A 13 -11.04 3.83 1.09
C PRO A 13 -10.91 5.34 0.78
N GLN A 14 -11.05 5.72 -0.50
CA GLN A 14 -11.09 7.14 -0.89
C GLN A 14 -12.29 7.90 -0.31
N GLY A 15 -13.33 7.17 0.10
CA GLY A 15 -14.48 7.71 0.83
C GLY A 15 -15.16 6.61 1.65
N GLY A 16 -15.75 7.01 2.78
CA GLY A 16 -16.38 6.09 3.72
C GLY A 16 -15.50 5.74 4.93
N PRO A 17 -15.98 4.84 5.79
CA PRO A 17 -15.30 4.52 7.04
C PRO A 17 -14.03 3.70 6.81
N VAL A 18 -13.03 3.95 7.66
CA VAL A 18 -11.84 3.08 7.77
C VAL A 18 -12.26 1.76 8.41
N VAL A 19 -11.86 0.65 7.78
CA VAL A 19 -12.05 -0.70 8.34
C VAL A 19 -10.72 -1.19 8.85
N HIS A 20 -10.68 -1.78 10.03
CA HIS A 20 -9.43 -2.23 10.65
C HIS A 20 -9.61 -3.52 11.44
N GLY A 21 -8.50 -4.16 11.79
CA GLY A 21 -8.51 -5.39 12.58
C GLY A 21 -7.11 -5.94 12.81
N LYS A 22 -7.07 -7.23 13.13
CA LYS A 22 -5.82 -8.02 13.18
C LYS A 22 -5.92 -9.15 12.17
N MET A 23 -4.78 -9.53 11.58
CA MET A 23 -4.70 -10.70 10.72
C MET A 23 -3.42 -11.50 11.00
N PRO A 24 -3.42 -12.81 10.71
CA PRO A 24 -2.19 -13.59 10.72
C PRO A 24 -1.15 -13.02 9.76
N ARG A 25 0.11 -12.97 10.18
CA ARG A 25 1.23 -12.49 9.36
C ARG A 25 1.39 -13.28 8.05
N LYS A 26 1.05 -14.57 8.08
CA LYS A 26 1.04 -15.44 6.89
C LYS A 26 0.03 -14.99 5.82
N ASP A 27 -1.03 -14.30 6.21
CA ASP A 27 -2.09 -13.86 5.30
C ASP A 27 -1.78 -12.50 4.66
N MET A 28 -0.81 -11.73 5.20
CA MET A 28 -0.49 -10.39 4.68
C MET A 28 -0.12 -10.40 3.20
N GLN A 29 0.72 -11.35 2.78
CA GLN A 29 1.20 -11.40 1.40
C GLN A 29 0.05 -11.66 0.43
N LYS A 30 -0.85 -12.57 0.81
CA LYS A 30 -2.05 -12.86 0.02
C LYS A 30 -2.99 -11.65 -0.05
N THR A 31 -3.12 -10.89 1.04
CA THR A 31 -3.92 -9.66 1.05
C THR A 31 -3.28 -8.56 0.20
N LEU A 32 -1.96 -8.38 0.28
CA LEU A 32 -1.21 -7.45 -0.59
C LEU A 32 -1.43 -7.75 -2.07
N GLN A 33 -1.33 -9.03 -2.48
CA GLN A 33 -1.57 -9.43 -3.88
C GLN A 33 -2.99 -9.13 -4.36
N LYS A 34 -4.00 -9.24 -3.49
CA LYS A 34 -5.37 -8.83 -3.83
C LYS A 34 -5.44 -7.33 -4.11
N PHE A 35 -4.86 -6.52 -3.23
CA PHE A 35 -4.83 -5.06 -3.41
C PHE A 35 -3.99 -4.63 -4.61
N GLU A 36 -2.92 -5.35 -4.93
CA GLU A 36 -2.13 -5.14 -6.14
C GLU A 36 -3.01 -5.34 -7.39
N GLY A 37 -3.77 -6.44 -7.46
CA GLY A 37 -4.70 -6.68 -8.58
C GLY A 37 -5.77 -5.60 -8.71
N GLU A 38 -6.34 -5.11 -7.61
CA GLU A 38 -7.29 -3.99 -7.64
C GLU A 38 -6.61 -2.67 -8.04
N ALA A 39 -5.37 -2.44 -7.61
CA ALA A 39 -4.60 -1.26 -7.99
C ALA A 39 -4.25 -1.24 -9.49
N GLN A 40 -4.04 -2.40 -10.12
CA GLN A 40 -3.89 -2.49 -11.58
C GLN A 40 -5.14 -2.01 -12.30
N LYS A 41 -6.34 -2.40 -11.82
CA LYS A 41 -7.61 -1.94 -12.39
C LYS A 41 -7.76 -0.43 -12.22
N VAL A 42 -7.51 0.09 -11.02
CA VAL A 42 -7.57 1.53 -10.75
C VAL A 42 -6.61 2.31 -11.66
N LEU A 43 -5.38 1.83 -11.83
CA LEU A 43 -4.39 2.48 -12.71
C LEU A 43 -4.91 2.56 -14.16
N ALA A 44 -5.48 1.46 -14.66
CA ALA A 44 -6.04 1.39 -16.02
C ALA A 44 -7.27 2.29 -16.19
N GLU A 45 -8.15 2.33 -15.19
CA GLU A 45 -9.40 3.12 -15.22
C GLU A 45 -9.14 4.62 -15.10
N THR A 46 -8.20 5.04 -14.24
CA THR A 46 -7.95 6.47 -13.98
C THR A 46 -6.86 7.06 -14.86
N GLY A 47 -6.05 6.22 -15.51
CA GLY A 47 -4.90 6.67 -16.32
C GLY A 47 -3.77 7.30 -15.49
N ALA A 48 -3.76 7.08 -14.17
CA ALA A 48 -2.77 7.64 -13.26
C ALA A 48 -1.35 7.13 -13.57
N ASP A 49 -0.34 7.85 -13.07
CA ASP A 49 1.06 7.40 -13.21
C ASP A 49 1.39 6.34 -12.17
N HIS A 50 0.77 6.42 -10.99
CA HIS A 50 0.98 5.49 -9.89
C HIS A 50 -0.34 5.17 -9.18
N VAL A 51 -0.42 3.99 -8.58
CA VAL A 51 -1.43 3.68 -7.56
C VAL A 51 -0.72 3.11 -6.34
N VAL A 52 -0.79 3.82 -5.22
CA VAL A 52 -0.32 3.31 -3.91
C VAL A 52 -1.41 2.43 -3.33
N TYR A 53 -1.06 1.18 -3.02
CA TYR A 53 -2.02 0.18 -2.56
C TYR A 53 -1.71 -0.42 -1.20
N GLY A 54 -0.50 -0.22 -0.69
CA GLY A 54 -0.11 -0.75 0.61
C GLY A 54 1.01 0.04 1.27
N ARG A 55 1.02 0.10 2.61
CA ARG A 55 2.12 0.60 3.42
C ARG A 55 2.34 -0.28 4.64
N LYS A 56 3.57 -0.70 4.87
CA LYS A 56 4.00 -1.33 6.12
C LYS A 56 4.70 -0.31 7.00
N PHE A 57 4.26 -0.20 8.25
CA PHE A 57 4.84 0.67 9.27
C PHE A 57 5.62 -0.19 10.26
N TYR A 58 6.86 0.22 10.52
CA TYR A 58 7.76 -0.46 11.45
C TYR A 58 7.98 0.41 12.67
N ASN A 59 8.09 -0.21 13.85
CA ASN A 59 8.46 0.49 15.08
C ASN A 59 9.98 0.78 15.10
N GLU A 60 10.46 1.42 16.17
CA GLU A 60 11.87 1.78 16.36
C GLU A 60 12.81 0.57 16.40
N ASP A 61 12.31 -0.60 16.81
CA ASP A 61 13.04 -1.86 16.82
C ASP A 61 13.08 -2.55 15.44
N GLY A 62 12.46 -1.94 14.42
CA GLY A 62 12.34 -2.50 13.08
C GLY A 62 11.29 -3.61 12.93
N GLU A 63 10.47 -3.84 13.95
CA GLU A 63 9.37 -4.80 13.90
C GLU A 63 8.16 -4.21 13.19
N LEU A 64 7.52 -5.00 12.33
CA LEU A 64 6.29 -4.58 11.67
C LEU A 64 5.16 -4.42 12.69
N GLU A 65 4.63 -3.20 12.78
CA GLU A 65 3.57 -2.79 13.70
C GLU A 65 2.20 -2.84 13.02
N GLU A 66 2.10 -2.28 11.81
CA GLU A 66 0.83 -2.14 11.08
C GLU A 66 1.04 -2.28 9.57
N ILE A 67 0.06 -2.84 8.87
CA ILE A 67 -0.08 -2.73 7.42
C ILE A 67 -1.37 -2.00 7.04
N ARG A 68 -1.25 -0.95 6.24
CA ARG A 68 -2.39 -0.20 5.71
C ARG A 68 -2.57 -0.47 4.24
N PHE A 69 -3.81 -0.62 3.81
CA PHE A 69 -4.22 -0.82 2.44
C PHE A 69 -4.98 0.39 1.91
N TYR A 70 -4.76 0.68 0.64
CA TYR A 70 -5.30 1.83 -0.08
C TYR A 70 -5.60 1.46 -1.54
N LEU A 71 -6.24 2.37 -2.25
CA LEU A 71 -6.31 2.36 -3.71
C LEU A 71 -6.22 3.82 -4.18
N PHE A 72 -5.05 4.43 -3.99
CA PHE A 72 -4.86 5.86 -4.23
C PHE A 72 -4.10 6.11 -5.53
N PRO A 73 -4.80 6.47 -6.63
CA PRO A 73 -4.17 6.94 -7.85
C PRO A 73 -3.46 8.27 -7.58
N MET A 74 -2.28 8.43 -8.17
CA MET A 74 -1.43 9.60 -8.05
C MET A 74 -0.77 9.90 -9.39
N THR A 75 -0.55 11.18 -9.64
CA THR A 75 0.39 11.65 -10.67
C THR A 75 1.85 11.42 -10.25
N ASP A 76 2.78 11.45 -11.19
CA ASP A 76 4.24 11.34 -10.95
C ASP A 76 4.69 12.38 -9.90
N THR A 77 4.27 13.64 -10.09
CA THR A 77 4.59 14.75 -9.17
C THR A 77 4.04 14.55 -7.76
N GLU A 78 2.82 14.03 -7.61
CA GLU A 78 2.24 13.76 -6.29
C GLU A 78 2.98 12.62 -5.59
N PHE A 79 3.32 11.57 -6.33
CA PHE A 79 4.07 10.44 -5.80
C PHE A 79 5.46 10.86 -5.33
N GLU A 80 6.19 11.65 -6.14
CA GLU A 80 7.49 12.19 -5.79
C GLU A 80 7.45 13.04 -4.51
N LYS A 81 6.44 13.89 -4.36
CA LYS A 81 6.32 14.78 -3.19
C LYS A 81 5.85 14.06 -1.94
N ARG A 82 4.92 13.10 -2.08
CA ARG A 82 4.20 12.53 -0.93
C ARG A 82 4.70 11.16 -0.51
N VAL A 83 5.30 10.39 -1.42
CA VAL A 83 5.65 8.99 -1.19
C VAL A 83 7.15 8.77 -1.06
N ILE A 84 7.94 9.29 -2.00
CA ILE A 84 9.41 9.12 -2.02
C ILE A 84 10.10 9.59 -0.73
N PRO A 85 9.70 10.72 -0.10
CA PRO A 85 10.40 11.21 1.09
C PRO A 85 10.14 10.37 2.35
N LEU A 86 9.13 9.49 2.34
CA LEU A 86 8.70 8.75 3.52
C LEU A 86 9.79 7.76 3.97
N LYS A 87 10.07 7.75 5.27
CA LYS A 87 11.09 6.90 5.93
C LYS A 87 10.44 5.91 6.89
N ASN A 88 11.17 4.86 7.26
CA ASN A 88 10.77 3.84 8.24
C ASN A 88 9.46 3.11 7.87
N GLN A 89 9.23 2.96 6.58
CA GLN A 89 8.08 2.24 6.06
C GLN A 89 8.40 1.66 4.69
N GLN A 90 7.66 0.62 4.33
CA GLN A 90 7.69 0.06 3.00
C GLN A 90 6.39 0.43 2.29
N VAL A 91 6.51 1.11 1.15
CA VAL A 91 5.36 1.49 0.32
C VAL A 91 5.26 0.52 -0.85
N TYR A 92 4.04 0.08 -1.11
CA TYR A 92 3.68 -0.76 -2.24
C TYR A 92 2.86 0.08 -3.22
N ALA A 93 3.35 0.17 -4.44
CA ALA A 93 2.71 0.90 -5.52
C ALA A 93 2.87 0.16 -6.85
N ILE A 94 1.90 0.37 -7.74
CA ILE A 94 2.07 0.02 -9.15
C ILE A 94 2.34 1.32 -9.90
N HIS A 95 3.26 1.22 -10.86
CA HIS A 95 3.68 2.33 -11.70
C HIS A 95 3.21 2.04 -13.13
N LYS A 96 2.72 3.07 -13.82
CA LYS A 96 2.48 3.03 -15.25
C LYS A 96 3.80 2.73 -15.95
N MET A 97 3.81 1.70 -16.79
CA MET A 97 4.96 1.42 -17.65
C MET A 97 5.11 2.61 -18.59
N LYS A 98 6.22 3.36 -18.48
CA LYS A 98 6.59 4.32 -19.52
C LYS A 98 7.03 3.47 -20.72
N GLU A 99 6.31 3.56 -21.84
CA GLU A 99 6.75 2.92 -23.08
C GLU A 99 8.17 3.41 -23.36
N ALA A 100 9.12 2.48 -23.47
CA ALA A 100 10.44 2.82 -23.97
C ALA A 100 10.24 3.33 -25.40
N LEU A 101 10.47 4.62 -25.62
CA LEU A 101 10.58 5.18 -26.96
C LEU A 101 11.67 4.37 -27.69
N GLY A 102 11.24 3.54 -28.64
CA GLY A 102 12.10 2.81 -29.55
C GLY A 102 12.69 3.69 -30.63
#